data_AF-A0A1S0UDJ3-F1
#
_entry.id   AF-A0A1S0UDJ3-F1
#
_cell.length_a   1.000
_cell.length_b   1.000
_cell.length_c   1.000
_cell.angle_alpha   90.00
_cell.angle_beta   90.00
_cell.angle_gamma   90.00
#
_symmetry.space_group_name_H-M   'P 1'
#
loop_
_entity.id
_entity.type
_entity.pdbx_description
1 polymer ?
#
loop_
_entity_poly.entity_id
_entity_poly.type
_entity_poly.pdbx_seq_one_letter_code
_entity_poly.pdbx_strand_id
1 'polypeptide(L)' 'MCQNRTERDRQLQINYAFLQLRQIIPSYPINKKMSKQEILRGAIRYLRILEYLLGIRKSFL' A
#
# COMPACT_ATOMS: atom_id res chain seq x y z
N MET A 1 -19.57 -22.98 14.57
CA MET A 1 -20.16 -22.12 13.51
C MET A 1 -19.71 -20.65 13.57
N CYS A 2 -18.84 -20.21 14.50
CA CYS A 2 -18.55 -18.78 14.74
C CYS A 2 -17.13 -18.29 14.34
N GLN A 3 -16.11 -19.16 14.28
CA GLN A 3 -14.73 -18.72 13.99
C GLN A 3 -14.54 -18.15 12.57
N ASN A 4 -15.23 -18.73 11.58
CA ASN A 4 -15.12 -18.31 10.18
C ASN A 4 -15.71 -16.92 9.91
N ARG A 5 -16.60 -16.41 10.77
CA ARG A 5 -17.14 -15.04 10.65
C ARG A 5 -16.10 -14.03 11.13
N THR A 6 -15.50 -14.26 12.29
CA THR A 6 -14.46 -13.38 12.86
C THR A 6 -13.21 -13.27 11.98
N GLU A 7 -12.70 -14.39 11.45
CA GLU A 7 -11.51 -14.32 10.56
C GLU A 7 -11.85 -13.65 9.23
N ARG A 8 -13.06 -13.87 8.69
CA ARG A 8 -13.53 -13.14 7.50
C ARG A 8 -13.57 -11.63 7.76
N ASP A 9 -14.13 -11.20 8.88
CA ASP A 9 -14.23 -9.78 9.24
C ASP A 9 -12.84 -9.15 9.40
N ARG A 10 -11.89 -9.87 10.03
CA ARG A 10 -10.50 -9.46 10.12
C ARG A 10 -9.84 -9.32 8.74
N GLN A 11 -10.06 -10.27 7.83
CA GLN A 11 -9.54 -10.18 6.47
C GLN A 11 -10.17 -9.02 5.68
N LEU A 12 -11.45 -8.72 5.90
CA LEU A 12 -12.12 -7.56 5.30
C LEU A 12 -11.48 -6.25 5.75
N GLN A 13 -11.17 -6.10 7.06
CA GLN A 13 -10.46 -4.92 7.56
C GLN A 13 -9.07 -4.77 6.94
N ILE A 14 -8.31 -5.85 6.79
CA ILE A 14 -7.01 -5.84 6.12
C ILE A 14 -7.17 -5.39 4.66
N ASN A 15 -8.11 -5.97 3.93
CA ASN A 15 -8.35 -5.62 2.53
C ASN A 15 -8.77 -4.15 2.36
N TYR A 16 -9.56 -3.61 3.29
CA TYR A 16 -9.91 -2.19 3.33
C TYR A 16 -8.66 -1.31 3.52
N ALA A 17 -7.77 -1.66 4.46
CA ALA A 17 -6.50 -0.95 4.65
C ALA A 17 -5.61 -0.97 3.40
N PHE A 18 -5.55 -2.11 2.69
CA PHE A 18 -4.83 -2.21 1.41
C PHE A 18 -5.45 -1.31 0.32
N LEU A 19 -6.77 -1.16 0.30
CA LEU A 19 -7.45 -0.26 -0.65
C LEU A 19 -7.11 1.21 -0.37
N GLN A 20 -7.14 1.62 0.91
CA GLN A 20 -6.76 2.97 1.32
C GLN A 20 -5.30 3.27 0.96
N LEU A 21 -4.38 2.34 1.26
CA LEU A 21 -2.97 2.49 0.92
C LEU A 21 -2.75 2.60 -0.60
N ARG A 22 -3.48 1.81 -1.40
CA ARG A 22 -3.42 1.86 -2.86
C ARG A 22 -3.82 3.23 -3.43
N GLN A 23 -4.76 3.93 -2.82
CA GLN A 23 -5.22 5.24 -3.31
C GLN A 23 -4.13 6.32 -3.20
N ILE A 24 -3.20 6.18 -2.25
CA ILE A 24 -2.14 7.15 -2.00
C ILE A 24 -0.92 6.91 -2.90
N ILE A 25 -0.69 5.66 -3.31
CA ILE A 25 0.49 5.29 -4.11
C ILE A 25 0.31 5.72 -5.57
N PRO A 26 1.20 6.55 -6.12
CA PRO A 26 1.17 6.90 -7.54
C PRO A 26 1.33 5.64 -8.42
N SER A 27 0.42 5.44 -9.37
CA SER A 27 0.44 4.29 -10.29
C SER A 27 0.02 4.71 -11.70
N TYR A 28 0.69 4.15 -12.70
CA TYR A 28 0.30 4.27 -14.10
C TYR A 28 -0.01 2.88 -14.67
N PRO A 29 -1.18 2.67 -15.31
CA PRO A 29 -2.34 3.58 -15.34
C PRO A 29 -2.98 3.76 -13.95
N ILE A 30 -3.70 4.86 -13.73
CA ILE A 30 -4.32 5.23 -12.43
C ILE A 30 -5.21 4.11 -11.86
N ASN A 31 -5.83 3.31 -12.73
CA ASN A 31 -6.69 2.19 -12.35
C ASN A 31 -5.99 0.81 -12.42
N LYS A 32 -4.66 0.75 -12.50
CA LYS A 32 -3.91 -0.51 -12.55
C LYS A 32 -4.24 -1.37 -11.34
N LYS A 33 -4.72 -2.60 -11.56
CA LYS A 33 -4.86 -3.61 -10.51
C LYS A 33 -3.48 -3.92 -9.94
N MET A 34 -3.27 -3.65 -8.66
CA MET A 34 -2.02 -3.94 -7.95
C MET A 34 -2.25 -5.12 -7.00
N SER A 35 -1.35 -6.09 -7.02
CA SER A 35 -1.28 -7.13 -6.00
C SER A 35 -0.91 -6.55 -4.62
N LYS A 36 -1.21 -7.27 -3.53
CA LYS A 36 -0.83 -6.85 -2.17
C LYS A 36 0.67 -6.57 -2.05
N GLN A 37 1.50 -7.38 -2.71
CA GLN A 37 2.95 -7.18 -2.72
C GLN A 37 3.36 -5.93 -3.50
N GLU A 38 2.74 -5.66 -4.65
CA GLU A 38 3.00 -4.43 -5.42
C GLU A 38 2.60 -3.18 -4.63
N ILE A 39 1.49 -3.21 -3.90
CA ILE A 39 1.06 -2.11 -3.02
C ILE A 39 2.13 -1.85 -1.96
N LEU A 40 2.59 -2.88 -1.23
CA LEU A 40 3.61 -2.71 -0.19
C LEU A 40 4.94 -2.18 -0.76
N ARG A 41 5.40 -2.77 -1.87
CA ARG A 41 6.62 -2.31 -2.54
C ARG A 41 6.48 -0.89 -3.10
N GLY A 42 5.29 -0.55 -3.60
CA GLY A 42 4.95 0.79 -4.07
C GLY A 42 4.99 1.83 -2.96
N ALA A 43 4.40 1.51 -1.80
CA ALA A 43 4.43 2.38 -0.62
C ALA A 43 5.86 2.68 -0.16
N ILE A 44 6.71 1.66 -0.05
CA ILE A 44 8.11 1.83 0.36
C ILE A 44 8.87 2.72 -0.65
N ARG A 45 8.69 2.47 -1.95
CA ARG A 45 9.33 3.31 -2.98
C ARG A 45 8.82 4.74 -2.92
N TYR A 46 7.52 4.94 -2.75
CA TYR A 46 6.93 6.27 -2.68
C TYR A 46 7.45 7.06 -1.47
N LEU A 47 7.52 6.43 -0.30
CA LEU A 47 8.13 7.03 0.89
C LEU A 47 9.58 7.47 0.63
N ARG A 48 10.42 6.62 0.02
CA ARG A 48 11.81 6.97 -0.29
C ARG A 48 11.92 8.16 -1.25
N ILE A 49 11.03 8.23 -2.24
CA ILE A 49 10.97 9.38 -3.16
C ILE A 49 10.61 10.65 -2.38
N LEU A 50 9.61 10.60 -1.50
CA LEU A 50 9.23 11.75 -0.67
C LEU A 50 10.36 12.19 0.26
N GLU A 51 11.04 11.25 0.92
CA GLU A 51 12.21 11.55 1.76
C GLU A 51 13.33 12.24 0.97
N TYR A 52 13.56 11.80 -0.27
CA TYR A 52 14.57 12.39 -1.15
C TYR A 52 14.17 13.81 -1.60
N LEU A 53 12.91 14.00 -2.02
CA LEU A 53 12.39 15.30 -2.42
C LEU A 53 12.40 16.33 -1.29
N LEU A 54 12.17 15.88 -0.04
CA LEU A 54 12.21 16.73 1.14
C LEU A 54 13.63 16.95 1.68
N GLY A 55 14.67 16.37 1.05
CA GLY A 55 16.07 16.50 1.47
C GLY A 55 16.43 15.74 2.76
N ILE A 56 15.51 14.94 3.31
CA ILE A 56 15.72 14.08 4.49
C ILE A 56 16.69 12.95 4.11
N ARG A 57 16.54 12.41 2.90
CA ARG A 57 17.39 11.37 2.34
C ARG A 57 18.33 11.96 1.28
N LYS A 58 19.64 11.79 1.47
CA LYS A 58 20.69 12.35 0.59
C LYS A 58 20.93 11.57 -0.71
N SER A 59 20.62 10.27 -0.73
CA SER A 59 20.78 9.38 -1.89
C SER A 59 19.45 8.79 -2.31
N PHE A 60 19.17 8.78 -3.61
CA PHE A 60 17.95 8.17 -4.16
C PHE A 60 17.94 6.63 -4.06
N LEU A 61 19.12 6.00 -4.05
CA LEU A 61 19.32 4.55 -3.84
C LEU A 61 19.32 4.22 -2.34
#